data_AF-A0A2E3RGR8-F1
#
_entry.id   AF-A0A2E3RGR8-F1
#
_cell.length_a   1.000
_cell.length_b   1.000
_cell.length_c   1.000
_cell.angle_alpha   90.00
_cell.angle_beta   90.00
_cell.angle_gamma   90.00
#
_symmetry.space_group_name_H-M   'P 1'
#
loop_
_entity.id
_entity.type
_entity.pdbx_description
1 polymer ?
#
loop_
_entity_poly.entity_id
_entity_poly.type
_entity_poly.pdbx_seq_one_letter_code
_entity_poly.pdbx_strand_id
1 'polypeptide(L)'
;GDCEAPDELVDDLAPSVTEDTSEEPPEDTSPPPAEEESGCAPGTEGEVGNPITSGGGWKYQRRVGAWNEEGSRWESPNKGAVATFRWIVPEAGRYRVYLWWKKSSLGSKKVEVIINSKDGAETFQIDQTQEDGTEWIYSIGGADKSFELESGEATVVLTNHGTDNPAWSNRMIADAVRFECAEEEARYAPLNPCDAVPEDPTPGGQIDKGLEWIARHQQDDGRFSFRHGTHVAGCNCGNQGTAASDEGATGLAILCFLGSGHSHVTEGPYQETVCKAINWLLASRERDPEVVAAQFSGFSGVTQADLVGTCRFGSKGRGDNSNMYGHNLALWGLAEALILGDRAAEGQCAYNHDSCSVDYDDHLSAVQQGARFTGEGYDRSHFAWSYEYGGREWGASAKSGDLSNMTFAVAAMATAAKAGIPLTDNFFGICANTLSRAQIGVTREEIGNQYSYRKTGGSTLAMSVSGLLCRRYLRCASKRPSHGGMDHNHAATRGLLNEQTPAVSEDIYTMKHLALLNHMEGDNPWAAWYAPLAAELSGHQDTSGGHQDGSYFYGDNASHNAQGGRFYWTTFVILSLTPERAGLRVLE
;
A
#
# COMPACT_ATOMS: atom_id res chain seq x y z
N GLY A 1 -55.42 -40.37 34.19
CA GLY A 1 -55.28 -39.87 35.56
C GLY A 1 -55.27 -38.38 35.48
N ASP A 2 -56.46 -37.79 35.54
CA ASP A 2 -56.81 -36.66 34.67
C ASP A 2 -57.32 -35.47 35.48
N CYS A 3 -57.02 -34.27 34.99
CA CYS A 3 -57.67 -32.98 35.26
C CYS A 3 -57.39 -32.14 33.99
N GLU A 4 -58.28 -32.16 32.99
CA GLU A 4 -59.48 -31.31 32.88
C GLU A 4 -59.17 -29.84 32.52
N ALA A 5 -59.85 -29.37 31.47
CA ALA A 5 -59.92 -27.97 31.04
C ALA A 5 -61.30 -27.39 31.39
N PRO A 6 -61.57 -26.13 31.03
CA PRO A 6 -62.90 -25.80 30.52
C PRO A 6 -62.88 -25.00 29.20
N ASP A 7 -63.86 -25.27 28.34
CA ASP A 7 -64.19 -24.48 27.15
C ASP A 7 -65.08 -23.27 27.48
N GLU A 8 -65.15 -22.28 26.59
CA GLU A 8 -66.42 -21.60 26.24
C GLU A 8 -66.38 -21.05 24.80
N LEU A 9 -67.54 -20.93 24.14
CA LEU A 9 -67.68 -20.57 22.70
C LEU A 9 -68.28 -19.17 22.44
N VAL A 10 -68.43 -18.86 21.13
CA VAL A 10 -69.44 -18.00 20.41
C VAL A 10 -68.83 -16.74 19.73
N ASP A 11 -69.12 -16.39 18.45
CA ASP A 11 -70.17 -16.80 17.47
C ASP A 11 -69.62 -16.94 16.01
N ASP A 12 -70.47 -17.27 15.03
CA ASP A 12 -70.19 -17.30 13.57
C ASP A 12 -70.29 -15.93 12.86
N LEU A 13 -69.70 -15.81 11.66
CA LEU A 13 -70.34 -15.13 10.50
C LEU A 13 -69.63 -15.42 9.14
N ALA A 14 -70.41 -15.87 8.15
CA ALA A 14 -70.01 -16.23 6.78
C ALA A 14 -70.64 -15.22 5.76
N PRO A 15 -70.59 -15.35 4.40
CA PRO A 15 -70.09 -16.49 3.59
C PRO A 15 -69.38 -16.16 2.25
N SER A 16 -68.99 -17.24 1.55
CA SER A 16 -68.87 -17.42 0.08
C SER A 16 -67.89 -16.56 -0.73
N VAL A 17 -66.94 -17.24 -1.38
CA VAL A 17 -66.29 -16.84 -2.64
C VAL A 17 -66.38 -18.02 -3.61
N THR A 18 -66.69 -17.75 -4.88
CA THR A 18 -66.74 -18.73 -5.98
C THR A 18 -65.37 -18.85 -6.66
N GLU A 19 -65.10 -19.99 -7.29
CA GLU A 19 -64.00 -20.10 -8.25
C GLU A 19 -64.20 -19.09 -9.40
N ASP A 20 -63.13 -18.38 -9.77
CA ASP A 20 -62.97 -17.74 -11.07
C ASP A 20 -61.53 -17.97 -11.52
N THR A 21 -61.30 -18.12 -12.83
CA THR A 21 -60.04 -18.59 -13.38
C THR A 21 -59.31 -17.47 -14.12
N SER A 22 -58.26 -16.92 -13.49
CA SER A 22 -57.28 -16.05 -14.13
C SER A 22 -55.89 -16.63 -13.98
N GLU A 23 -55.25 -16.97 -15.11
CA GLU A 23 -53.83 -17.33 -15.14
C GLU A 23 -53.00 -16.13 -14.69
N GLU A 24 -52.13 -16.30 -13.69
CA GLU A 24 -51.07 -15.33 -13.42
C GLU A 24 -50.07 -15.33 -14.59
N PRO A 25 -49.58 -14.16 -15.05
CA PRO A 25 -48.50 -14.12 -16.03
C PRO A 25 -47.25 -14.77 -15.42
N PRO A 26 -46.43 -15.49 -16.22
CA PRO A 26 -45.20 -16.08 -15.71
C PRO A 26 -44.28 -14.99 -15.17
N GLU A 27 -43.62 -15.26 -14.03
CA GLU A 27 -42.63 -14.36 -13.44
C GLU A 27 -41.56 -13.98 -14.47
N ASP A 28 -41.18 -12.70 -14.49
CA ASP A 28 -40.12 -12.22 -15.38
C ASP A 28 -38.77 -12.70 -14.86
N THR A 29 -38.32 -13.86 -15.34
CA THR A 29 -37.00 -14.44 -15.02
C THR A 29 -35.85 -13.76 -15.75
N SER A 30 -36.05 -12.56 -16.32
CA SER A 30 -34.95 -11.74 -16.80
C SER A 30 -34.07 -11.35 -15.61
N PRO A 31 -32.73 -11.48 -15.69
CA PRO A 31 -31.87 -10.85 -14.70
C PRO A 31 -32.16 -9.34 -14.69
N PRO A 32 -32.09 -8.65 -13.53
CA PRO A 32 -32.19 -7.20 -13.52
C PRO A 32 -31.15 -6.61 -14.49
N PRO A 33 -31.47 -5.51 -15.20
CA PRO A 33 -30.47 -4.86 -16.04
C PRO A 33 -29.26 -4.53 -15.17
N ALA A 34 -28.07 -4.91 -15.65
CA ALA A 34 -26.84 -4.61 -14.92
C ALA A 34 -26.79 -3.11 -14.66
N GLU A 35 -26.60 -2.72 -13.40
CA GLU A 35 -26.40 -1.33 -13.04
C GLU A 35 -25.14 -0.84 -13.78
N GLU A 36 -25.31 0.10 -14.71
CA GLU A 36 -24.17 0.70 -15.41
C GLU A 36 -23.29 1.38 -14.36
N GLU A 37 -22.02 0.98 -14.27
CA GLU A 37 -21.08 1.51 -13.26
C GLU A 37 -20.94 3.02 -13.41
N SER A 38 -21.67 3.78 -12.58
CA SER A 38 -21.77 5.23 -12.69
C SER A 38 -20.56 5.91 -12.06
N GLY A 39 -19.45 5.94 -12.79
CA GLY A 39 -18.21 6.62 -12.39
C GLY A 39 -17.19 6.67 -13.53
N CYS A 40 -16.16 7.50 -13.36
CA CYS A 40 -15.06 7.58 -14.32
C CYS A 40 -14.14 6.36 -14.23
N ALA A 41 -13.54 5.94 -15.35
CA ALA A 41 -12.61 4.83 -15.37
C ALA A 41 -11.33 5.16 -14.55
N PRO A 42 -10.81 4.21 -13.74
CA PRO A 42 -9.50 4.30 -13.10
C PRO A 42 -8.38 4.74 -14.06
N GLY A 43 -7.41 5.50 -13.55
CA GLY A 43 -6.38 6.14 -14.37
C GLY A 43 -6.83 7.29 -15.29
N THR A 44 -8.12 7.66 -15.33
CA THR A 44 -8.58 8.81 -16.14
C THR A 44 -8.10 10.13 -15.54
N GLU A 45 -7.30 10.88 -16.31
CA GLU A 45 -6.79 12.20 -15.92
C GLU A 45 -6.81 13.21 -17.06
N GLY A 46 -6.55 14.49 -16.73
CA GLY A 46 -6.33 15.53 -17.72
C GLY A 46 -5.65 16.77 -17.16
N GLU A 47 -4.60 17.24 -17.83
CA GLU A 47 -3.87 18.47 -17.50
C GLU A 47 -4.24 19.60 -18.50
N VAL A 48 -4.60 20.77 -17.98
CA VAL A 48 -5.05 21.93 -18.76
C VAL A 48 -4.23 23.17 -18.42
N GLY A 49 -3.34 23.59 -19.31
CA GLY A 49 -2.59 24.85 -19.23
C GLY A 49 -3.23 26.01 -20.00
N ASN A 50 -2.64 27.21 -19.88
CA ASN A 50 -2.97 28.40 -20.69
C ASN A 50 -4.49 28.76 -20.71
N PRO A 51 -5.05 29.24 -19.57
CA PRO A 51 -6.48 29.48 -19.42
C PRO A 51 -7.03 30.61 -20.31
N ILE A 52 -8.36 30.64 -20.47
CA ILE A 52 -9.09 31.76 -21.06
C ILE A 52 -9.10 32.91 -20.05
N THR A 53 -8.62 34.09 -20.44
CA THR A 53 -8.37 35.20 -19.50
C THR A 53 -9.21 36.45 -19.78
N SER A 54 -9.72 37.10 -18.74
CA SER A 54 -10.43 38.38 -18.83
C SER A 54 -10.13 39.30 -17.62
N GLY A 55 -10.71 40.51 -17.61
CA GLY A 55 -10.66 41.44 -16.46
C GLY A 55 -9.30 42.10 -16.15
N GLY A 56 -8.22 41.79 -16.88
CA GLY A 56 -6.87 42.30 -16.57
C GLY A 56 -5.89 42.30 -17.74
N GLY A 57 -4.71 42.88 -17.51
CA GLY A 57 -3.64 43.07 -18.49
C GLY A 57 -2.76 41.83 -18.71
N TRP A 58 -3.42 40.68 -18.92
CA TRP A 58 -2.82 39.35 -18.93
C TRP A 58 -1.65 39.18 -19.91
N LYS A 59 -0.57 38.59 -19.42
CA LYS A 59 0.65 38.29 -20.16
C LYS A 59 0.92 36.79 -20.13
N TYR A 60 1.57 36.29 -21.19
CA TYR A 60 2.16 34.96 -21.24
C TYR A 60 3.69 35.11 -21.24
N GLN A 61 4.40 34.30 -20.47
CA GLN A 61 5.87 34.37 -20.42
C GLN A 61 6.49 33.01 -20.06
N ARG A 62 7.48 32.59 -20.86
CA ARG A 62 8.32 31.43 -20.55
C ARG A 62 9.07 31.65 -19.23
N ARG A 63 8.90 30.72 -18.29
CA ARG A 63 9.40 30.84 -16.91
C ARG A 63 9.83 29.45 -16.41
N VAL A 64 10.99 29.39 -15.76
CA VAL A 64 11.50 28.14 -15.15
C VAL A 64 10.59 27.73 -14.00
N GLY A 65 9.96 26.55 -14.10
CA GLY A 65 8.92 26.06 -13.18
C GLY A 65 7.49 26.45 -13.56
N ALA A 66 7.23 26.84 -14.81
CA ALA A 66 5.92 26.64 -15.42
C ALA A 66 5.70 25.14 -15.69
N TRP A 67 4.47 24.66 -15.63
CA TRP A 67 4.13 23.21 -15.63
C TRP A 67 4.77 22.44 -16.79
N ASN A 68 4.65 22.97 -18.02
CA ASN A 68 5.18 22.35 -19.24
C ASN A 68 6.51 22.97 -19.75
N GLU A 69 7.19 23.78 -18.92
CA GLU A 69 8.37 24.59 -19.29
C GLU A 69 8.19 25.60 -20.45
N GLU A 70 7.01 25.74 -21.06
CA GLU A 70 6.73 26.71 -22.13
C GLU A 70 6.40 28.10 -21.58
N GLY A 71 5.64 28.17 -20.48
CA GLY A 71 5.34 29.42 -19.77
C GLY A 71 3.95 29.51 -19.13
N SER A 72 3.84 30.41 -18.15
CA SER A 72 2.62 30.66 -17.37
C SER A 72 1.82 31.87 -17.92
N ARG A 73 0.51 31.91 -17.69
CA ARG A 73 -0.24 33.18 -17.72
C ARG A 73 -0.05 33.92 -16.39
N TRP A 74 0.11 35.24 -16.45
CA TRP A 74 0.09 36.09 -15.26
C TRP A 74 -0.53 37.46 -15.51
N GLU A 75 -1.13 38.02 -14.46
CA GLU A 75 -1.75 39.34 -14.44
C GLU A 75 -1.13 40.17 -13.31
N SER A 76 -0.93 41.47 -13.52
CA SER A 76 -0.68 42.41 -12.43
C SER A 76 -1.01 43.85 -12.87
N PRO A 77 -1.64 44.69 -12.02
CA PRO A 77 -2.04 44.45 -10.63
C PRO A 77 -3.56 44.42 -10.41
N ASN A 78 -4.35 44.05 -11.41
CA ASN A 78 -5.79 44.31 -11.42
C ASN A 78 -6.55 43.34 -10.51
N LYS A 79 -7.34 43.91 -9.58
CA LYS A 79 -8.36 43.17 -8.84
C LYS A 79 -9.56 42.94 -9.75
N GLY A 80 -10.16 41.75 -9.70
CA GLY A 80 -11.19 41.32 -10.65
C GLY A 80 -10.66 40.79 -11.99
N ALA A 81 -9.34 40.57 -12.11
CA ALA A 81 -8.80 39.76 -13.20
C ALA A 81 -9.22 38.29 -13.03
N VAL A 82 -9.65 37.65 -14.13
CA VAL A 82 -10.18 36.27 -14.13
C VAL A 82 -9.40 35.40 -15.12
N ALA A 83 -9.13 34.15 -14.72
CA ALA A 83 -8.66 33.07 -15.59
C ALA A 83 -9.58 31.85 -15.46
N THR A 84 -10.05 31.31 -16.57
CA THR A 84 -10.90 30.12 -16.62
C THR A 84 -10.18 28.99 -17.34
N PHE A 85 -9.91 27.91 -16.62
CA PHE A 85 -9.53 26.64 -17.19
C PHE A 85 -10.79 25.89 -17.62
N ARG A 86 -10.72 25.17 -18.74
CA ARG A 86 -11.79 24.33 -19.29
C ARG A 86 -11.22 22.96 -19.58
N TRP A 87 -11.85 21.92 -19.04
CA TRP A 87 -11.54 20.54 -19.38
C TRP A 87 -12.78 19.89 -19.98
N ILE A 88 -12.57 18.99 -20.93
CA ILE A 88 -13.64 18.12 -21.44
C ILE A 88 -13.50 16.81 -20.69
N VAL A 89 -14.32 16.65 -19.66
CA VAL A 89 -14.46 15.43 -18.87
C VAL A 89 -14.96 14.33 -19.80
N PRO A 90 -14.25 13.19 -19.94
CA PRO A 90 -14.68 12.12 -20.85
C PRO A 90 -15.92 11.39 -20.31
N GLU A 91 -15.94 11.10 -19.01
CA GLU A 91 -16.89 10.22 -18.33
C GLU A 91 -17.38 10.90 -17.04
N ALA A 92 -18.66 10.72 -16.68
CA ALA A 92 -19.18 11.29 -15.44
C ALA A 92 -18.63 10.53 -14.22
N GLY A 93 -18.33 11.24 -13.14
CA GLY A 93 -17.79 10.65 -11.92
C GLY A 93 -17.12 11.67 -11.00
N ARG A 94 -16.55 11.20 -9.89
CA ARG A 94 -15.84 12.02 -8.92
C ARG A 94 -14.40 12.23 -9.32
N TYR A 95 -13.95 13.48 -9.33
CA TYR A 95 -12.58 13.87 -9.68
C TYR A 95 -11.92 14.70 -8.58
N ARG A 96 -10.63 14.49 -8.35
CA ARG A 96 -9.76 15.44 -7.65
C ARG A 96 -9.33 16.55 -8.60
N VAL A 97 -9.14 17.75 -8.06
CA VAL A 97 -8.70 18.94 -8.80
C VAL A 97 -7.43 19.50 -8.14
N TYR A 98 -6.38 19.70 -8.93
CA TYR A 98 -5.09 20.25 -8.52
C TYR A 98 -4.77 21.54 -9.30
N LEU A 99 -3.97 22.43 -8.72
CA LEU A 99 -3.50 23.67 -9.36
C LEU A 99 -1.97 23.74 -9.40
N TRP A 100 -1.43 24.27 -10.50
CA TRP A 100 -0.01 24.59 -10.65
C TRP A 100 0.22 26.10 -10.70
N TRP A 101 1.19 26.57 -9.92
CA TRP A 101 1.75 27.93 -10.02
C TRP A 101 3.12 28.00 -9.33
N LYS A 102 4.04 28.76 -9.91
CA LYS A 102 5.30 29.06 -9.24
C LYS A 102 5.20 30.24 -8.28
N LYS A 103 5.45 29.98 -6.99
CA LYS A 103 5.50 30.95 -5.88
C LYS A 103 6.20 32.24 -6.25
N SER A 104 5.71 33.35 -5.69
CA SER A 104 6.34 34.65 -5.88
C SER A 104 6.12 35.57 -4.69
N SER A 105 7.17 36.25 -4.26
CA SER A 105 7.09 37.37 -3.31
C SER A 105 6.31 38.59 -3.85
N LEU A 106 5.93 38.57 -5.13
CA LEU A 106 5.02 39.54 -5.76
C LEU A 106 3.61 38.96 -6.00
N GLY A 107 3.36 37.71 -5.58
CA GLY A 107 2.12 36.98 -5.78
C GLY A 107 0.91 37.63 -5.09
N SER A 108 -0.28 37.22 -5.50
CA SER A 108 -1.53 37.57 -4.81
C SER A 108 -1.76 36.64 -3.61
N LYS A 109 -2.38 37.20 -2.56
CA LYS A 109 -2.68 36.51 -1.28
C LYS A 109 -4.14 36.07 -1.16
N LYS A 110 -4.97 36.52 -2.10
CA LYS A 110 -6.42 36.33 -2.17
C LYS A 110 -6.76 36.02 -3.62
N VAL A 111 -6.21 34.92 -4.10
CA VAL A 111 -6.67 34.29 -5.34
C VAL A 111 -7.79 33.36 -4.94
N GLU A 112 -8.99 33.70 -5.37
CA GLU A 112 -10.16 32.86 -5.22
C GLU A 112 -10.15 31.79 -6.32
N VAL A 113 -10.41 30.55 -5.95
CA VAL A 113 -10.56 29.43 -6.88
C VAL A 113 -11.98 28.90 -6.75
N ILE A 114 -12.74 28.95 -7.83
CA ILE A 114 -14.09 28.38 -7.92
C ILE A 114 -14.03 27.12 -8.77
N ILE A 115 -14.51 26.00 -8.21
CA ILE A 115 -14.68 24.73 -8.91
C ILE A 115 -16.17 24.56 -9.16
N ASN A 116 -16.58 24.48 -10.43
CA ASN A 116 -17.97 24.24 -10.78
C ASN A 116 -18.17 22.74 -11.00
N SER A 117 -18.88 22.10 -10.07
CA SER A 117 -19.25 20.68 -10.10
C SER A 117 -20.77 20.52 -10.17
N LYS A 118 -21.25 19.27 -10.24
CA LYS A 118 -22.67 18.90 -10.14
C LYS A 118 -23.25 19.22 -8.76
N ASP A 119 -22.43 19.03 -7.71
CA ASP A 119 -22.75 19.38 -6.31
C ASP A 119 -22.97 20.89 -6.11
N GLY A 120 -22.36 21.71 -6.97
CA GLY A 120 -22.49 23.16 -7.00
C GLY A 120 -21.18 23.88 -7.33
N ALA A 121 -21.12 25.17 -7.04
CA ALA A 121 -19.88 25.95 -7.14
C ALA A 121 -19.20 26.05 -5.77
N GLU A 122 -18.14 25.28 -5.54
CA GLU A 122 -17.33 25.39 -4.32
C GLU A 122 -16.19 26.41 -4.51
N THR A 123 -15.83 27.12 -3.43
CA THR A 123 -14.93 28.28 -3.46
C THR A 123 -13.83 28.19 -2.41
N PHE A 124 -12.59 28.37 -2.85
CA PHE A 124 -11.36 28.25 -2.07
C PHE A 124 -10.50 29.51 -2.21
N GLN A 125 -9.50 29.69 -1.35
CA GLN A 125 -8.56 30.83 -1.38
C GLN A 125 -7.12 30.33 -1.23
N ILE A 126 -6.20 30.83 -2.06
CA ILE A 126 -4.77 30.45 -2.05
C ILE A 126 -3.83 31.67 -1.92
N ASP A 127 -2.73 31.54 -1.19
CA ASP A 127 -1.67 32.55 -1.04
C ASP A 127 -0.43 32.18 -1.86
N GLN A 128 -0.38 32.70 -3.09
CA GLN A 128 0.73 32.49 -4.03
C GLN A 128 2.06 33.17 -3.60
N THR A 129 2.11 33.79 -2.41
CA THR A 129 3.33 34.25 -1.76
C THR A 129 3.91 33.23 -0.77
N GLN A 130 3.11 32.30 -0.25
CA GLN A 130 3.54 31.26 0.71
C GLN A 130 3.58 29.87 0.08
N GLU A 131 2.61 29.52 -0.76
CA GLU A 131 2.48 28.21 -1.38
C GLU A 131 3.25 28.15 -2.72
N ASP A 132 3.88 27.01 -3.02
CA ASP A 132 4.66 26.76 -4.25
C ASP A 132 4.13 25.53 -4.98
N GLY A 133 3.10 25.73 -5.82
CA GLY A 133 2.54 24.69 -6.69
C GLY A 133 3.43 24.41 -7.91
N THR A 134 4.72 24.12 -7.69
CA THR A 134 5.67 23.63 -8.73
C THR A 134 5.80 22.11 -8.75
N GLU A 135 4.91 21.43 -8.04
CA GLU A 135 4.57 20.02 -8.13
C GLU A 135 3.05 19.93 -7.88
N TRP A 136 2.37 18.86 -8.30
CA TRP A 136 0.92 18.66 -8.04
C TRP A 136 0.66 18.23 -6.58
N ILE A 137 1.11 19.04 -5.62
CA ILE A 137 0.89 18.79 -4.19
C ILE A 137 -0.42 19.45 -3.75
N TYR A 138 -1.25 18.67 -3.04
CA TYR A 138 -2.56 19.03 -2.51
C TYR A 138 -3.64 19.25 -3.58
N SER A 139 -4.62 18.34 -3.59
CA SER A 139 -5.94 18.57 -4.18
C SER A 139 -6.66 19.68 -3.43
N ILE A 140 -7.43 20.49 -4.16
CA ILE A 140 -8.06 21.69 -3.63
C ILE A 140 -9.13 21.31 -2.61
N GLY A 141 -8.92 21.73 -1.36
CA GLY A 141 -9.78 21.41 -0.21
C GLY A 141 -9.31 20.23 0.65
N GLY A 142 -8.21 19.57 0.31
CA GLY A 142 -7.63 18.46 1.09
C GLY A 142 -7.36 17.21 0.25
N ALA A 143 -6.63 16.24 0.81
CA ALA A 143 -6.27 15.00 0.13
C ALA A 143 -7.51 14.20 -0.33
N ASP A 144 -8.55 14.18 0.49
CA ASP A 144 -9.77 13.38 0.26
C ASP A 144 -10.84 14.14 -0.54
N LYS A 145 -10.57 15.42 -0.88
CA LYS A 145 -11.55 16.29 -1.52
C LYS A 145 -11.67 15.99 -3.02
N SER A 146 -12.77 15.34 -3.37
CA SER A 146 -13.26 15.12 -4.74
C SER A 146 -14.54 15.91 -5.02
N PHE A 147 -14.85 16.09 -6.31
CA PHE A 147 -16.02 16.82 -6.81
C PHE A 147 -16.71 15.98 -7.89
N GLU A 148 -18.05 15.89 -7.87
CA GLU A 148 -18.77 15.14 -8.91
C GLU A 148 -18.88 15.95 -10.20
N LEU A 149 -18.32 15.46 -11.29
CA LEU A 149 -18.33 16.08 -12.61
C LEU A 149 -19.17 15.25 -13.59
N GLU A 150 -19.94 15.91 -14.43
CA GLU A 150 -20.63 15.29 -15.56
C GLU A 150 -19.69 15.21 -16.78
N SER A 151 -19.92 14.23 -17.67
CA SER A 151 -19.25 14.17 -18.98
C SER A 151 -19.58 15.43 -19.79
N GLY A 152 -18.56 16.11 -20.33
CA GLY A 152 -18.71 17.43 -20.96
C GLY A 152 -17.76 18.48 -20.39
N GLU A 153 -18.18 19.76 -20.37
CA GLU A 153 -17.30 20.87 -19.97
C GLU A 153 -17.29 21.11 -18.45
N ALA A 154 -16.18 20.75 -17.79
CA ALA A 154 -15.86 21.19 -16.43
C ALA A 154 -15.01 22.46 -16.43
N THR A 155 -15.17 23.31 -15.41
CA THR A 155 -14.45 24.59 -15.31
C THR A 155 -13.91 24.89 -13.93
N VAL A 156 -12.68 25.44 -13.91
CA VAL A 156 -12.03 25.99 -12.71
C VAL A 156 -11.71 27.45 -12.98
N VAL A 157 -12.17 28.35 -12.12
CA VAL A 157 -12.12 29.80 -12.31
C VAL A 157 -11.28 30.44 -11.21
N LEU A 158 -10.20 31.12 -11.59
CA LEU A 158 -9.33 31.89 -10.70
C LEU A 158 -9.69 33.37 -10.79
N THR A 159 -10.00 33.99 -9.66
CA THR A 159 -10.32 35.44 -9.55
C THR A 159 -9.36 36.15 -8.61
N ASN A 160 -8.74 37.23 -9.08
CA ASN A 160 -7.77 37.98 -8.28
C ASN A 160 -8.46 39.03 -7.38
N HIS A 161 -8.59 38.76 -6.07
CA HIS A 161 -9.01 39.78 -5.08
C HIS A 161 -7.82 40.53 -4.46
N GLY A 162 -6.60 40.04 -4.69
CA GLY A 162 -5.34 40.78 -4.55
C GLY A 162 -4.64 40.62 -3.20
N THR A 163 -3.92 41.66 -2.79
CA THR A 163 -3.19 41.70 -1.52
C THR A 163 -3.64 42.87 -0.65
N ASP A 164 -3.23 42.83 0.62
CA ASP A 164 -3.36 43.91 1.60
C ASP A 164 -2.09 44.80 1.65
N ASN A 165 -1.15 44.56 0.73
CA ASN A 165 0.15 45.22 0.61
C ASN A 165 0.14 46.20 -0.58
N PRO A 166 1.17 47.03 -0.81
CA PRO A 166 1.09 48.12 -1.79
C PRO A 166 0.89 47.59 -3.23
N ALA A 167 0.11 48.31 -4.04
CA ALA A 167 -0.49 47.83 -5.29
C ALA A 167 0.45 47.26 -6.38
N TRP A 168 1.77 47.40 -6.26
CA TRP A 168 2.76 46.74 -7.13
C TRP A 168 3.05 45.27 -6.74
N SER A 169 2.70 44.84 -5.52
CA SER A 169 2.78 43.46 -5.03
C SER A 169 1.41 42.77 -5.07
N ASN A 170 0.84 42.70 -6.27
CA ASN A 170 -0.35 41.92 -6.57
C ASN A 170 -0.18 41.26 -7.95
N ARG A 171 0.20 39.98 -7.98
CA ARG A 171 0.30 39.19 -9.22
C ARG A 171 -0.45 37.88 -9.09
N MET A 172 -1.49 37.68 -9.88
CA MET A 172 -2.06 36.34 -10.05
C MET A 172 -1.27 35.58 -11.11
N ILE A 173 -0.93 34.33 -10.81
CA ILE A 173 -0.33 33.37 -11.74
C ILE A 173 -1.36 32.26 -11.96
N ALA A 174 -1.63 31.94 -13.22
CA ALA A 174 -2.49 30.84 -13.62
C ALA A 174 -1.71 30.01 -14.65
N ASP A 175 -1.17 28.87 -14.22
CA ASP A 175 -0.29 28.02 -15.02
C ASP A 175 -1.10 26.88 -15.67
N ALA A 176 -1.49 25.91 -14.84
CA ALA A 176 -2.25 24.73 -15.23
C ALA A 176 -3.17 24.22 -14.10
N VAL A 177 -4.17 23.43 -14.47
CA VAL A 177 -5.03 22.62 -13.59
C VAL A 177 -4.90 21.15 -13.99
N ARG A 178 -4.88 20.22 -13.04
CA ARG A 178 -4.98 18.76 -13.30
C ARG A 178 -6.25 18.21 -12.67
N PHE A 179 -6.92 17.33 -13.41
CA PHE A 179 -8.04 16.51 -12.96
C PHE A 179 -7.57 15.05 -12.90
N GLU A 180 -7.92 14.33 -11.84
CA GLU A 180 -7.57 12.91 -11.64
C GLU A 180 -8.81 12.19 -11.11
N CYS A 181 -9.23 11.09 -11.74
CA CYS A 181 -10.41 10.33 -11.33
C CYS A 181 -10.23 9.78 -9.91
N ALA A 182 -11.27 9.89 -9.08
CA ALA A 182 -11.26 9.45 -7.68
C ALA A 182 -12.00 8.11 -7.47
N GLU A 183 -12.71 7.60 -8.46
CA GLU A 183 -13.47 6.34 -8.36
C GLU A 183 -12.57 5.10 -8.25
N GLU A 184 -11.28 5.21 -8.62
CA GLU A 184 -10.28 4.18 -8.36
C GLU A 184 -10.17 3.88 -6.86
N GLU A 185 -10.20 4.92 -6.02
CA GLU A 185 -10.22 4.81 -4.56
C GLU A 185 -11.62 4.53 -3.98
N ALA A 186 -12.69 4.56 -4.78
CA ALA A 186 -14.01 4.12 -4.34
C ALA A 186 -14.17 2.60 -4.48
N ARG A 187 -13.52 1.98 -5.49
CA ARG A 187 -13.48 0.52 -5.67
C ARG A 187 -12.44 -0.14 -4.75
N TYR A 188 -11.30 0.52 -4.55
CA TYR A 188 -10.29 0.15 -3.57
C TYR A 188 -10.41 0.97 -2.27
N ALA A 189 -11.66 1.20 -1.83
CA ALA A 189 -11.96 1.98 -0.64
C ALA A 189 -11.16 1.46 0.57
N PRO A 190 -10.35 2.32 1.22
CA PRO A 190 -9.34 1.87 2.17
C PRO A 190 -9.99 1.22 3.39
N LEU A 191 -9.87 -0.11 3.52
CA LEU A 191 -10.59 -0.92 4.52
C LEU A 191 -10.52 -0.23 5.88
N ASN A 192 -11.66 0.18 6.39
CA ASN A 192 -11.69 0.99 7.60
C ASN A 192 -11.33 0.07 8.78
N PRO A 193 -10.32 0.38 9.62
CA PRO A 193 -9.89 -0.51 10.70
C PRO A 193 -10.97 -0.77 11.77
N CYS A 194 -12.07 -0.03 11.70
CA CYS A 194 -13.26 -0.17 12.53
C CYS A 194 -14.37 -1.01 11.89
N ASP A 195 -14.20 -1.46 10.64
CA ASP A 195 -15.09 -2.42 10.00
C ASP A 195 -14.97 -3.78 10.71
N ALA A 196 -16.01 -4.61 10.58
CA ALA A 196 -15.94 -5.99 11.05
C ALA A 196 -14.85 -6.75 10.27
N VAL A 197 -14.20 -7.72 10.93
CA VAL A 197 -13.30 -8.66 10.27
C VAL A 197 -14.06 -9.32 9.10
N PRO A 198 -13.55 -9.25 7.85
CA PRO A 198 -14.22 -9.84 6.71
C PRO A 198 -14.19 -11.37 6.78
N GLU A 199 -15.23 -12.02 6.28
CA GLU A 199 -15.27 -13.49 6.17
C GLU A 199 -14.13 -14.01 5.28
N ASP A 200 -13.61 -15.20 5.57
CA ASP A 200 -12.57 -15.87 4.79
C ASP A 200 -13.06 -16.13 3.35
N PRO A 201 -12.45 -15.52 2.31
CA PRO A 201 -12.87 -15.71 0.92
C PRO A 201 -12.57 -17.11 0.34
N THR A 202 -11.86 -17.98 1.07
CA THR A 202 -11.50 -19.32 0.61
C THR A 202 -12.60 -20.38 0.91
N PRO A 203 -12.93 -21.28 -0.04
CA PRO A 203 -13.99 -22.29 0.14
C PRO A 203 -13.76 -23.30 1.26
N GLY A 204 -14.11 -22.90 2.49
CA GLY A 204 -14.05 -23.74 3.69
C GLY A 204 -13.12 -23.22 4.79
N GLY A 205 -12.70 -21.95 4.78
CA GLY A 205 -11.94 -21.36 5.89
C GLY A 205 -10.47 -21.78 5.89
N GLN A 206 -9.77 -21.69 4.76
CA GLN A 206 -8.37 -22.10 4.64
C GLN A 206 -7.40 -21.02 5.13
N ILE A 207 -7.70 -19.72 4.94
CA ILE A 207 -6.92 -18.63 5.54
C ILE A 207 -7.08 -18.69 7.06
N ASP A 208 -8.31 -18.82 7.56
CA ASP A 208 -8.61 -18.88 9.00
C ASP A 208 -7.80 -19.97 9.71
N LYS A 209 -7.79 -21.21 9.19
CA LYS A 209 -6.98 -22.31 9.73
C LYS A 209 -5.47 -22.03 9.66
N GLY A 210 -5.03 -21.29 8.66
CA GLY A 210 -3.65 -20.81 8.55
C GLY A 210 -3.30 -19.81 9.65
N LEU A 211 -4.22 -18.89 9.98
CA LEU A 211 -4.09 -17.94 11.08
C LEU A 211 -4.16 -18.64 12.44
N GLU A 212 -5.08 -19.59 12.63
CA GLU A 212 -5.16 -20.45 13.82
C GLU A 212 -3.86 -21.23 14.02
N TRP A 213 -3.24 -21.71 12.93
CA TRP A 213 -1.92 -22.33 13.01
C TRP A 213 -0.84 -21.33 13.40
N ILE A 214 -0.76 -20.14 12.76
CA ILE A 214 0.22 -19.11 13.12
C ILE A 214 0.07 -18.75 14.60
N ALA A 215 -1.14 -18.41 15.07
CA ALA A 215 -1.42 -18.02 16.45
C ALA A 215 -0.98 -19.08 17.47
N ARG A 216 -1.20 -20.37 17.19
CA ARG A 216 -0.72 -21.50 18.02
C ARG A 216 0.81 -21.65 18.08
N HIS A 217 1.56 -20.93 17.25
CA HIS A 217 3.04 -20.89 17.27
C HIS A 217 3.61 -19.54 17.73
N GLN A 218 2.80 -18.67 18.33
CA GLN A 218 3.30 -17.56 19.13
C GLN A 218 3.97 -18.11 20.39
N GLN A 219 5.15 -17.59 20.74
CA GLN A 219 5.85 -17.94 21.98
C GLN A 219 5.38 -17.04 23.14
N ASP A 220 5.64 -17.45 24.39
CA ASP A 220 5.18 -16.75 25.61
C ASP A 220 5.54 -15.25 25.68
N ASP A 221 6.61 -14.81 25.01
CA ASP A 221 7.05 -13.41 24.94
C ASP A 221 6.47 -12.62 23.75
N GLY A 222 5.62 -13.24 22.92
CA GLY A 222 4.90 -12.60 21.82
C GLY A 222 5.50 -12.78 20.43
N ARG A 223 6.71 -13.34 20.32
CA ARG A 223 7.38 -13.53 19.02
C ARG A 223 6.90 -14.76 18.27
N PHE A 224 7.20 -14.77 16.97
CA PHE A 224 7.18 -15.94 16.11
C PHE A 224 8.59 -16.31 15.66
N SER A 225 8.78 -17.51 15.11
CA SER A 225 10.09 -17.98 14.61
C SER A 225 9.92 -18.93 13.43
N PHE A 226 10.85 -18.88 12.48
CA PHE A 226 10.95 -19.91 11.42
C PHE A 226 11.23 -21.30 12.03
N ARG A 227 11.92 -21.35 13.18
CA ARG A 227 12.08 -22.52 14.05
C ARG A 227 10.84 -22.72 14.93
N HIS A 228 9.67 -22.76 14.30
CA HIS A 228 8.35 -22.56 14.93
C HIS A 228 8.00 -23.52 16.09
N GLY A 229 8.64 -24.69 16.20
CA GLY A 229 8.43 -25.57 17.36
C GLY A 229 9.26 -25.21 18.60
N THR A 230 10.15 -24.23 18.49
CA THR A 230 11.03 -23.80 19.59
C THR A 230 10.25 -22.96 20.59
N HIS A 231 10.28 -23.36 21.87
CA HIS A 231 9.51 -22.74 22.96
C HIS A 231 7.97 -22.77 22.82
N VAL A 232 7.41 -23.56 21.88
CA VAL A 232 5.96 -23.76 21.77
C VAL A 232 5.57 -25.08 22.44
N ALA A 233 4.72 -25.00 23.48
CA ALA A 233 4.46 -26.10 24.39
C ALA A 233 3.72 -27.28 23.70
N GLY A 234 4.39 -28.43 23.60
CA GLY A 234 3.82 -29.64 22.98
C GLY A 234 3.87 -29.66 21.45
N CYS A 235 4.47 -28.66 20.80
CA CYS A 235 4.62 -28.63 19.35
C CYS A 235 5.47 -29.81 18.85
N ASN A 236 4.91 -30.59 17.92
CA ASN A 236 5.54 -31.74 17.27
C ASN A 236 5.63 -31.58 15.73
N CYS A 237 5.42 -30.38 15.21
CA CYS A 237 5.42 -30.06 13.79
C CYS A 237 6.75 -30.45 13.09
N GLY A 238 6.62 -31.15 11.95
CA GLY A 238 7.72 -31.38 11.03
C GLY A 238 8.07 -30.13 10.21
N ASN A 239 9.25 -30.15 9.59
CA ASN A 239 9.73 -29.16 8.60
C ASN A 239 9.90 -27.73 9.17
N GLN A 240 10.55 -27.63 10.34
CA GLN A 240 11.02 -26.35 10.90
C GLN A 240 12.08 -25.70 10.01
N GLY A 241 12.06 -24.37 9.92
CA GLY A 241 13.09 -23.60 9.24
C GLY A 241 14.42 -23.64 10.00
N THR A 242 15.52 -23.37 9.29
CA THR A 242 16.87 -23.26 9.87
C THR A 242 17.29 -21.81 10.09
N ALA A 243 16.68 -20.86 9.35
CA ALA A 243 16.90 -19.43 9.50
C ALA A 243 16.67 -18.98 10.95
N ALA A 244 17.54 -18.11 11.43
CA ALA A 244 17.42 -17.43 12.72
C ALA A 244 17.19 -15.95 12.40
N SER A 245 15.96 -15.50 12.66
CA SER A 245 15.46 -14.14 12.43
C SER A 245 14.01 -14.10 12.94
N ASP A 246 13.86 -14.09 14.26
CA ASP A 246 12.54 -14.12 14.89
C ASP A 246 11.78 -12.82 14.60
N GLU A 247 12.50 -11.71 14.42
CA GLU A 247 11.95 -10.44 13.92
C GLU A 247 11.34 -10.59 12.51
N GLY A 248 12.01 -11.29 11.60
CA GLY A 248 11.50 -11.53 10.24
C GLY A 248 10.27 -12.44 10.22
N ALA A 249 10.25 -13.48 11.04
CA ALA A 249 9.08 -14.34 11.22
C ALA A 249 7.91 -13.59 11.87
N THR A 250 8.19 -12.73 12.86
CA THR A 250 7.18 -11.91 13.55
C THR A 250 6.58 -10.84 12.62
N GLY A 251 7.40 -10.21 11.78
CA GLY A 251 6.93 -9.30 10.73
C GLY A 251 5.99 -9.99 9.73
N LEU A 252 6.34 -11.19 9.25
CA LEU A 252 5.47 -11.98 8.37
C LEU A 252 4.16 -12.42 9.05
N ALA A 253 4.21 -12.78 10.34
CA ALA A 253 3.00 -13.13 11.09
C ALA A 253 2.04 -11.94 11.21
N ILE A 254 2.55 -10.77 11.56
CA ILE A 254 1.77 -9.51 11.59
C ILE A 254 1.14 -9.26 10.21
N LEU A 255 1.92 -9.32 9.12
CA LEU A 255 1.39 -9.13 7.76
C LEU A 255 0.27 -10.12 7.39
N CYS A 256 0.27 -11.35 7.92
CA CYS A 256 -0.82 -12.32 7.70
C CYS A 256 -2.11 -11.94 8.45
N PHE A 257 -2.01 -11.54 9.71
CA PHE A 257 -3.16 -11.11 10.51
C PHE A 257 -3.76 -9.82 9.95
N LEU A 258 -2.93 -8.79 9.71
CA LEU A 258 -3.39 -7.53 9.12
C LEU A 258 -3.95 -7.75 7.71
N GLY A 259 -3.32 -8.65 6.94
CA GLY A 259 -3.80 -9.14 5.66
C GLY A 259 -5.18 -9.80 5.70
N SER A 260 -5.63 -10.25 6.87
CA SER A 260 -6.94 -10.89 7.04
C SER A 260 -7.92 -10.02 7.83
N GLY A 261 -7.64 -8.70 7.94
CA GLY A 261 -8.47 -7.74 8.67
C GLY A 261 -8.32 -7.78 10.20
N HIS A 262 -7.49 -8.66 10.75
CA HIS A 262 -7.24 -8.71 12.20
C HIS A 262 -6.10 -7.76 12.59
N SER A 263 -6.35 -6.87 13.54
CA SER A 263 -5.35 -5.90 14.01
C SER A 263 -5.26 -5.87 15.54
N HIS A 264 -4.38 -5.01 16.07
CA HIS A 264 -4.29 -4.75 17.50
C HIS A 264 -5.35 -3.74 18.01
N VAL A 265 -5.99 -2.99 17.11
CA VAL A 265 -7.02 -1.97 17.43
C VAL A 265 -8.45 -2.47 17.20
N THR A 266 -8.64 -3.43 16.30
CA THR A 266 -9.94 -4.07 15.98
C THR A 266 -10.22 -5.18 17.00
N GLU A 267 -11.42 -5.21 17.58
CA GLU A 267 -11.83 -6.31 18.47
C GLU A 267 -11.96 -7.62 17.67
N GLY A 268 -11.33 -8.70 18.14
CA GLY A 268 -11.34 -9.98 17.44
C GLY A 268 -10.39 -11.03 18.05
N PRO A 269 -10.46 -12.29 17.57
CA PRO A 269 -9.79 -13.44 18.21
C PRO A 269 -8.26 -13.34 18.27
N TYR A 270 -7.65 -12.56 17.38
CA TYR A 270 -6.20 -12.38 17.31
C TYR A 270 -5.71 -11.00 17.80
N GLN A 271 -6.57 -10.16 18.41
CA GLN A 271 -6.18 -8.82 18.86
C GLN A 271 -4.96 -8.87 19.80
N GLU A 272 -5.02 -9.73 20.83
CA GLU A 272 -3.93 -9.94 21.78
C GLU A 272 -2.66 -10.52 21.08
N THR A 273 -2.85 -11.42 20.12
CA THR A 273 -1.75 -12.03 19.34
C THR A 273 -0.98 -10.98 18.53
N VAL A 274 -1.68 -10.11 17.80
CA VAL A 274 -1.05 -9.01 17.03
C VAL A 274 -0.42 -7.98 17.98
N CYS A 275 -1.10 -7.65 19.08
CA CYS A 275 -0.61 -6.72 20.11
C CYS A 275 0.72 -7.17 20.74
N LYS A 276 0.81 -8.46 21.10
CA LYS A 276 2.04 -9.10 21.61
C LYS A 276 3.17 -9.08 20.59
N ALA A 277 2.86 -9.37 19.32
CA ALA A 277 3.84 -9.39 18.24
C ALA A 277 4.46 -8.00 17.97
N ILE A 278 3.63 -6.95 17.96
CA ILE A 278 4.09 -5.56 17.81
C ILE A 278 4.94 -5.17 19.01
N ASN A 279 4.43 -5.32 20.24
CA ASN A 279 5.18 -4.96 21.45
C ASN A 279 6.52 -5.71 21.58
N TRP A 280 6.58 -6.97 21.15
CA TRP A 280 7.84 -7.71 21.09
C TRP A 280 8.82 -7.10 20.09
N LEU A 281 8.39 -6.72 18.88
CA LEU A 281 9.24 -6.02 17.90
C LEU A 281 9.70 -4.63 18.39
N LEU A 282 8.84 -3.90 19.10
CA LEU A 282 9.23 -2.63 19.70
C LEU A 282 10.31 -2.84 20.78
N ALA A 283 10.21 -3.91 21.57
CA ALA A 283 11.19 -4.28 22.58
C ALA A 283 12.47 -4.94 22.01
N SER A 284 12.40 -5.62 20.86
CA SER A 284 13.52 -6.36 20.26
C SER A 284 14.58 -5.45 19.63
N ARG A 285 14.25 -4.19 19.32
CA ARG A 285 15.19 -3.16 18.84
C ARG A 285 16.40 -3.00 19.76
N GLU A 286 17.49 -2.49 19.19
CA GLU A 286 18.60 -1.95 19.97
C GLU A 286 18.26 -0.52 20.43
N ARG A 287 18.57 -0.17 21.68
CA ARG A 287 18.27 1.15 22.27
C ARG A 287 19.45 1.79 22.99
N ASP A 288 20.56 1.08 23.17
CA ASP A 288 21.78 1.64 23.79
C ASP A 288 22.53 2.56 22.79
N PRO A 289 22.64 3.88 23.04
CA PRO A 289 23.25 4.81 22.09
C PRO A 289 24.76 4.59 21.87
N GLU A 290 25.47 4.01 22.85
CA GLU A 290 26.89 3.67 22.68
C GLU A 290 27.04 2.44 21.77
N VAL A 291 26.16 1.45 21.91
CA VAL A 291 26.10 0.26 21.03
C VAL A 291 25.70 0.65 19.61
N VAL A 292 24.66 1.48 19.45
CA VAL A 292 24.21 2.04 18.17
C VAL A 292 25.36 2.81 17.50
N ALA A 293 25.98 3.79 18.17
CA ALA A 293 27.11 4.53 17.61
C ALA A 293 28.31 3.62 17.25
N ALA A 294 28.60 2.59 18.07
CA ALA A 294 29.66 1.63 17.78
C ALA A 294 29.39 0.80 16.51
N GLN A 295 28.13 0.42 16.23
CA GLN A 295 27.75 -0.31 15.00
C GLN A 295 28.09 0.49 13.73
N PHE A 296 27.80 1.80 13.72
CA PHE A 296 27.91 2.66 12.53
C PHE A 296 29.19 3.49 12.43
N SER A 297 30.11 3.33 13.40
CA SER A 297 31.40 4.03 13.52
C SER A 297 32.30 4.07 12.26
N GLY A 298 32.04 3.23 11.24
CA GLY A 298 32.74 3.23 9.95
C GLY A 298 32.11 4.06 8.83
N PHE A 299 30.93 4.65 9.02
CA PHE A 299 30.17 5.36 7.97
C PHE A 299 30.32 6.89 8.08
N SER A 300 30.47 7.57 6.94
CA SER A 300 30.61 9.02 6.84
C SER A 300 29.35 9.69 6.26
N GLY A 301 28.98 10.85 6.82
CA GLY A 301 27.86 11.67 6.35
C GLY A 301 26.53 11.49 7.06
N VAL A 302 26.47 10.66 8.11
CA VAL A 302 25.25 10.36 8.88
C VAL A 302 25.49 10.60 10.38
N THR A 303 24.51 11.16 11.09
CA THR A 303 24.47 11.15 12.56
C THR A 303 24.18 9.74 13.06
N GLN A 304 25.22 9.10 13.59
CA GLN A 304 25.22 7.66 13.92
C GLN A 304 24.30 7.29 15.09
N ALA A 305 23.84 8.24 15.90
CA ALA A 305 22.98 8.00 17.06
C ALA A 305 21.53 7.61 16.68
N ASP A 306 21.07 7.98 15.49
CA ASP A 306 19.67 7.86 15.06
C ASP A 306 19.50 6.84 13.90
N LEU A 307 20.33 5.79 13.89
CA LEU A 307 20.25 4.63 12.97
C LEU A 307 19.87 3.35 13.72
N VAL A 308 18.66 3.30 14.26
CA VAL A 308 18.15 2.09 14.94
C VAL A 308 17.38 1.22 13.95
N GLY A 309 17.83 -0.02 13.78
CA GLY A 309 17.10 -1.05 13.02
C GLY A 309 15.95 -1.65 13.82
N THR A 310 15.02 -2.33 13.12
CA THR A 310 13.91 -3.08 13.77
C THR A 310 14.40 -4.38 14.40
N CYS A 311 15.48 -4.96 13.86
CA CYS A 311 16.25 -6.04 14.48
C CYS A 311 17.35 -5.51 15.42
N ARG A 312 17.78 -6.34 16.38
CA ARG A 312 19.08 -6.14 17.05
C ARG A 312 20.20 -6.56 16.13
N PHE A 313 21.05 -5.61 15.73
CA PHE A 313 22.27 -5.87 14.98
C PHE A 313 23.46 -6.03 15.94
N GLY A 314 23.92 -7.26 16.13
CA GLY A 314 25.09 -7.51 16.98
C GLY A 314 26.37 -6.86 16.45
N SER A 315 27.40 -6.71 17.29
CA SER A 315 28.56 -5.86 17.00
C SER A 315 29.20 -6.14 15.62
N LYS A 316 29.42 -5.10 14.82
CA LYS A 316 29.88 -5.14 13.41
C LYS A 316 28.89 -5.76 12.41
N GLY A 317 27.61 -5.86 12.76
CA GLY A 317 26.56 -6.47 11.93
C GLY A 317 26.45 -7.98 12.08
N ARG A 318 26.83 -8.54 13.24
CA ARG A 318 26.90 -9.99 13.49
C ARG A 318 26.22 -10.39 14.79
N GLY A 319 25.18 -11.21 14.66
CA GLY A 319 24.45 -11.88 15.73
C GLY A 319 23.48 -12.88 15.09
N ASP A 320 23.05 -13.91 15.82
CA ASP A 320 22.38 -15.06 15.21
C ASP A 320 21.01 -14.72 14.57
N ASN A 321 20.36 -13.60 14.91
CA ASN A 321 19.15 -13.10 14.24
C ASN A 321 19.38 -11.89 13.30
N SER A 322 20.60 -11.35 13.24
CA SER A 322 20.89 -9.99 12.73
C SER A 322 21.06 -9.91 11.20
N ASN A 323 19.98 -9.78 10.42
CA ASN A 323 20.08 -9.62 8.96
C ASN A 323 19.05 -8.62 8.37
N MET A 324 19.39 -8.03 7.22
CA MET A 324 18.57 -7.01 6.53
C MET A 324 17.20 -7.54 6.06
N TYR A 325 17.13 -8.82 5.69
CA TYR A 325 15.89 -9.44 5.22
C TYR A 325 14.86 -9.51 6.36
N GLY A 326 15.28 -9.94 7.55
CA GLY A 326 14.48 -9.89 8.78
C GLY A 326 14.09 -8.47 9.18
N HIS A 327 15.03 -7.52 9.13
CA HIS A 327 14.76 -6.11 9.40
C HIS A 327 13.70 -5.53 8.46
N ASN A 328 13.80 -5.80 7.15
CA ASN A 328 12.84 -5.32 6.16
C ASN A 328 11.45 -5.92 6.39
N LEU A 329 11.34 -7.22 6.73
CA LEU A 329 10.07 -7.87 7.07
C LEU A 329 9.46 -7.33 8.37
N ALA A 330 10.27 -7.11 9.41
CA ALA A 330 9.82 -6.51 10.67
C ALA A 330 9.39 -5.04 10.48
N LEU A 331 10.12 -4.27 9.68
CA LEU A 331 9.75 -2.90 9.31
C LEU A 331 8.44 -2.86 8.52
N TRP A 332 8.23 -3.79 7.59
CA TRP A 332 7.00 -3.88 6.81
C TRP A 332 5.79 -4.18 7.70
N GLY A 333 5.90 -5.19 8.58
CA GLY A 333 4.84 -5.51 9.54
C GLY A 333 4.54 -4.37 10.52
N LEU A 334 5.57 -3.67 11.03
CA LEU A 334 5.38 -2.50 11.88
C LEU A 334 4.77 -1.31 11.13
N ALA A 335 5.13 -1.09 9.85
CA ALA A 335 4.59 0.01 9.05
C ALA A 335 3.10 -0.21 8.69
N GLU A 336 2.71 -1.42 8.28
CA GLU A 336 1.29 -1.76 8.08
C GLU A 336 0.51 -1.65 9.40
N ALA A 337 1.10 -2.07 10.51
CA ALA A 337 0.47 -1.94 11.83
C ALA A 337 0.28 -0.47 12.24
N LEU A 338 1.23 0.42 11.91
CA LEU A 338 1.15 1.85 12.25
C LEU A 338 -0.02 2.53 11.54
N ILE A 339 -0.20 2.28 10.23
CA ILE A 339 -1.32 2.83 9.42
C ILE A 339 -2.69 2.53 10.04
N LEU A 340 -2.83 1.40 10.75
CA LEU A 340 -4.05 1.03 11.48
C LEU A 340 -4.16 1.73 12.84
N GLY A 341 -3.01 1.93 13.51
CA GLY A 341 -2.89 2.65 14.77
C GLY A 341 -3.25 4.13 14.65
N ASP A 342 -2.70 4.84 13.66
CA ASP A 342 -2.99 6.24 13.36
C ASP A 342 -4.50 6.51 13.28
N ARG A 343 -5.21 5.73 12.45
CA ARG A 343 -6.67 5.85 12.25
C ARG A 343 -7.47 5.60 13.53
N ALA A 344 -7.06 4.63 14.35
CA ALA A 344 -7.69 4.39 15.65
C ALA A 344 -7.41 5.54 16.64
N ALA A 345 -6.19 6.09 16.66
CA ALA A 345 -5.80 7.21 17.51
C ALA A 345 -6.50 8.54 17.15
N GLU A 346 -6.87 8.73 15.88
CA GLU A 346 -7.76 9.82 15.44
C GLU A 346 -9.22 9.68 15.93
N GLY A 347 -9.56 8.59 16.63
CA GLY A 347 -10.89 8.35 17.18
C GLY A 347 -11.90 7.83 16.15
N GLN A 348 -11.43 7.31 15.01
CA GLN A 348 -12.28 6.72 13.98
C GLN A 348 -12.94 5.41 14.50
N CYS A 349 -12.27 4.68 15.41
CA CYS A 349 -12.69 3.37 15.92
C CYS A 349 -13.01 3.36 17.42
N ALA A 350 -13.89 2.43 17.83
CA ALA A 350 -14.10 2.08 19.23
C ALA A 350 -12.97 1.16 19.77
N TYR A 351 -11.77 1.71 19.97
CA TYR A 351 -10.61 0.94 20.46
C TYR A 351 -10.72 0.66 21.97
N ASN A 352 -10.70 -0.62 22.35
CA ASN A 352 -10.63 -1.04 23.75
C ASN A 352 -9.16 -1.18 24.21
N HIS A 353 -8.69 -0.24 25.02
CA HIS A 353 -7.35 -0.23 25.59
C HIS A 353 -7.12 -1.30 26.70
N ASP A 354 -8.18 -1.91 27.25
CA ASP A 354 -8.05 -2.83 28.39
C ASP A 354 -7.53 -4.23 27.98
N SER A 355 -7.69 -4.62 26.69
CA SER A 355 -7.20 -5.90 26.13
C SER A 355 -5.83 -5.79 25.47
N CYS A 356 -5.49 -4.61 24.94
CA CYS A 356 -4.25 -4.34 24.23
C CYS A 356 -3.81 -2.89 24.44
N SER A 357 -2.52 -2.69 24.69
CA SER A 357 -1.88 -1.38 24.61
C SER A 357 -0.58 -1.50 23.82
N VAL A 358 -0.41 -0.62 22.83
CA VAL A 358 0.84 -0.39 22.09
C VAL A 358 1.20 1.07 22.31
N ASP A 359 2.46 1.37 22.63
CA ASP A 359 2.94 2.74 22.77
C ASP A 359 3.09 3.36 21.36
N TYR A 360 2.17 4.26 21.02
CA TYR A 360 2.09 4.88 19.70
C TYR A 360 3.34 5.71 19.35
N ASP A 361 3.88 6.47 20.30
CA ASP A 361 5.07 7.30 20.07
C ASP A 361 6.31 6.40 19.85
N ASP A 362 6.44 5.32 20.62
CA ASP A 362 7.51 4.34 20.45
C ASP A 362 7.37 3.53 19.14
N HIS A 363 6.15 3.27 18.68
CA HIS A 363 5.83 2.59 17.42
C HIS A 363 6.12 3.50 16.20
N LEU A 364 5.61 4.73 16.19
CA LEU A 364 5.94 5.74 15.18
C LEU A 364 7.47 5.95 15.11
N SER A 365 8.13 6.06 16.26
CA SER A 365 9.59 6.19 16.30
C SER A 365 10.31 4.93 15.79
N ALA A 366 9.78 3.72 16.01
CA ALA A 366 10.32 2.48 15.46
C ALA A 366 10.30 2.44 13.93
N VAL A 367 9.17 2.82 13.31
CA VAL A 367 9.06 2.82 11.84
C VAL A 367 9.91 3.94 11.24
N GLN A 368 9.94 5.13 11.84
CA GLN A 368 10.83 6.23 11.41
C GLN A 368 12.31 5.83 11.45
N GLN A 369 12.78 5.27 12.57
CA GLN A 369 14.15 4.81 12.74
C GLN A 369 14.48 3.67 11.75
N GLY A 370 13.60 2.69 11.62
CA GLY A 370 13.79 1.54 10.74
C GLY A 370 13.78 1.89 9.25
N ALA A 371 12.89 2.79 8.83
CA ALA A 371 12.86 3.32 7.46
C ALA A 371 14.12 4.14 7.15
N ARG A 372 14.58 4.97 8.09
CA ARG A 372 15.85 5.69 7.96
C ARG A 372 17.03 4.72 7.86
N PHE A 373 17.08 3.69 8.69
CA PHE A 373 18.10 2.63 8.64
C PHE A 373 18.10 1.90 7.28
N THR A 374 16.95 1.58 6.70
CA THR A 374 16.87 1.01 5.34
C THR A 374 17.33 2.01 4.27
N GLY A 375 16.89 3.27 4.33
CA GLY A 375 17.19 4.29 3.33
C GLY A 375 18.63 4.81 3.34
N GLU A 376 19.27 4.89 4.51
CA GLU A 376 20.66 5.36 4.69
C GLU A 376 21.68 4.20 4.75
N GLY A 377 21.26 3.00 5.18
CA GLY A 377 22.10 1.79 5.29
C GLY A 377 22.54 1.16 3.96
N TYR A 378 22.20 1.77 2.82
CA TYR A 378 22.64 1.32 1.50
C TYR A 378 24.10 1.70 1.22
N ASP A 379 24.98 0.69 1.17
CA ASP A 379 26.37 0.89 0.73
C ASP A 379 26.42 1.17 -0.79
N ARG A 380 26.74 2.44 -1.11
CA ARG A 380 26.84 2.96 -2.49
C ARG A 380 27.87 2.25 -3.38
N SER A 381 28.75 1.41 -2.84
CA SER A 381 29.67 0.59 -3.63
C SER A 381 29.04 -0.70 -4.20
N HIS A 382 27.85 -1.09 -3.72
CA HIS A 382 27.18 -2.33 -4.06
C HIS A 382 26.07 -2.16 -5.13
N PHE A 383 25.24 -3.20 -5.33
CA PHE A 383 24.23 -3.23 -6.40
C PHE A 383 22.79 -3.07 -5.87
N ALA A 384 22.50 -3.68 -4.73
CA ALA A 384 21.25 -3.66 -4.01
C ALA A 384 21.56 -3.84 -2.50
N TRP A 385 20.55 -3.86 -1.64
CA TRP A 385 20.74 -4.14 -0.21
C TRP A 385 21.34 -5.54 0.01
N SER A 386 22.46 -5.60 0.75
CA SER A 386 23.10 -6.85 1.19
C SER A 386 22.29 -7.54 2.30
N TYR A 387 22.47 -8.85 2.48
CA TYR A 387 21.79 -9.60 3.54
C TYR A 387 22.38 -9.34 4.94
N GLU A 388 23.72 -9.34 5.10
CA GLU A 388 24.39 -8.78 6.28
C GLU A 388 24.49 -7.25 6.19
N TYR A 389 24.27 -6.54 7.30
CA TYR A 389 24.53 -5.10 7.36
C TYR A 389 26.04 -4.82 7.29
N GLY A 390 26.46 -3.94 6.38
CA GLY A 390 27.89 -3.61 6.18
C GLY A 390 28.70 -4.65 5.39
N GLY A 391 28.04 -5.56 4.66
CA GLY A 391 28.63 -6.31 3.53
C GLY A 391 29.88 -7.15 3.84
N ARG A 392 29.92 -7.87 4.97
CA ARG A 392 31.10 -8.62 5.43
C ARG A 392 31.00 -10.16 5.42
N GLU A 393 30.10 -10.67 4.59
CA GLU A 393 30.11 -12.06 4.15
C GLU A 393 31.35 -12.42 3.30
N TRP A 394 31.62 -13.73 3.18
CA TRP A 394 32.76 -14.27 2.46
C TRP A 394 32.48 -14.46 0.96
N GLY A 395 33.29 -13.82 0.12
CA GLY A 395 33.20 -13.91 -1.34
C GLY A 395 32.87 -12.58 -2.00
N ALA A 396 33.28 -12.39 -3.26
CA ALA A 396 33.03 -11.16 -4.01
C ALA A 396 31.55 -11.01 -4.44
N SER A 397 30.80 -12.10 -4.47
CA SER A 397 29.38 -12.15 -4.83
C SER A 397 28.45 -11.82 -3.66
N ALA A 398 28.72 -12.28 -2.44
CA ALA A 398 27.78 -12.11 -1.31
C ALA A 398 27.48 -10.61 -1.00
N LYS A 399 28.52 -9.77 -1.08
CA LYS A 399 28.48 -8.37 -0.62
C LYS A 399 27.55 -7.45 -1.39
N SER A 400 27.22 -7.76 -2.65
CA SER A 400 26.58 -6.80 -3.55
C SER A 400 25.08 -6.58 -3.32
N GLY A 401 24.44 -7.45 -2.54
CA GLY A 401 22.99 -7.62 -2.59
C GLY A 401 22.49 -8.08 -3.97
N ASP A 402 21.17 -8.22 -4.07
CA ASP A 402 20.42 -8.43 -5.32
C ASP A 402 18.98 -7.92 -5.20
N LEU A 403 18.27 -7.96 -6.33
CA LEU A 403 16.90 -7.49 -6.46
C LEU A 403 15.92 -8.19 -5.49
N SER A 404 16.18 -9.44 -5.08
CA SER A 404 15.25 -10.19 -4.21
C SER A 404 15.11 -9.59 -2.81
N ASN A 405 16.24 -9.24 -2.17
CA ASN A 405 16.27 -8.54 -0.89
C ASN A 405 15.80 -7.08 -1.02
N MET A 406 16.10 -6.43 -2.16
CA MET A 406 15.61 -5.09 -2.47
C MET A 406 14.07 -5.03 -2.50
N THR A 407 13.37 -6.06 -2.96
CA THR A 407 11.90 -6.04 -3.02
C THR A 407 11.27 -5.88 -1.64
N PHE A 408 11.79 -6.55 -0.61
CA PHE A 408 11.34 -6.34 0.77
C PHE A 408 11.70 -4.95 1.31
N ALA A 409 12.90 -4.45 0.98
CA ALA A 409 13.31 -3.09 1.35
C ALA A 409 12.38 -2.03 0.75
N VAL A 410 12.03 -2.18 -0.54
CA VAL A 410 11.16 -1.24 -1.26
C VAL A 410 9.71 -1.34 -0.77
N ALA A 411 9.19 -2.54 -0.51
CA ALA A 411 7.85 -2.73 0.04
C ALA A 411 7.71 -2.11 1.44
N ALA A 412 8.67 -2.39 2.34
CA ALA A 412 8.69 -1.82 3.69
C ALA A 412 8.78 -0.28 3.67
N MET A 413 9.62 0.27 2.78
CA MET A 413 9.79 1.72 2.62
C MET A 413 8.55 2.39 2.00
N ALA A 414 7.90 1.78 1.01
CA ALA A 414 6.66 2.30 0.45
C ALA A 414 5.50 2.25 1.46
N THR A 415 5.48 1.25 2.34
CA THR A 415 4.55 1.19 3.48
C THR A 415 4.83 2.29 4.49
N ALA A 416 6.11 2.52 4.84
CA ALA A 416 6.48 3.66 5.70
C ALA A 416 6.09 5.02 5.07
N ALA A 417 6.19 5.15 3.74
CA ALA A 417 5.73 6.35 3.03
C ALA A 417 4.21 6.57 3.18
N LYS A 418 3.40 5.51 3.10
CA LYS A 418 1.95 5.61 3.40
C LYS A 418 1.69 5.93 4.88
N ALA A 419 2.51 5.43 5.80
CA ALA A 419 2.50 5.80 7.22
C ALA A 419 3.08 7.22 7.49
N GLY A 420 3.01 8.13 6.52
CA GLY A 420 3.44 9.54 6.65
C GLY A 420 4.95 9.77 6.74
N ILE A 421 5.81 8.75 6.65
CA ILE A 421 7.25 8.89 6.87
C ILE A 421 7.96 9.29 5.56
N PRO A 422 8.56 10.49 5.48
CA PRO A 422 9.10 11.02 4.23
C PRO A 422 10.35 10.25 3.78
N LEU A 423 10.28 9.65 2.59
CA LEU A 423 11.43 9.01 1.94
C LEU A 423 12.33 10.04 1.25
N THR A 424 13.61 9.70 1.06
CA THR A 424 14.60 10.61 0.46
C THR A 424 14.80 10.38 -1.04
N ASP A 425 15.07 11.44 -1.80
CA ASP A 425 15.49 11.36 -3.21
C ASP A 425 16.73 10.45 -3.41
N ASN A 426 17.56 10.28 -2.37
CA ASN A 426 18.65 9.29 -2.35
C ASN A 426 18.14 7.85 -2.44
N PHE A 427 17.14 7.47 -1.64
CA PHE A 427 16.52 6.14 -1.68
C PHE A 427 15.89 5.87 -3.05
N PHE A 428 15.10 6.81 -3.58
CA PHE A 428 14.48 6.68 -4.90
C PHE A 428 15.53 6.56 -6.02
N GLY A 429 16.57 7.41 -6.00
CA GLY A 429 17.66 7.38 -6.97
C GLY A 429 18.48 6.08 -6.94
N ILE A 430 18.68 5.48 -5.76
CA ILE A 430 19.27 4.14 -5.62
C ILE A 430 18.37 3.11 -6.30
N CYS A 431 17.07 3.09 -5.97
CA CYS A 431 16.14 2.09 -6.49
C CYS A 431 16.00 2.15 -8.01
N ALA A 432 15.78 3.35 -8.57
CA ALA A 432 15.66 3.56 -10.02
C ALA A 432 16.92 3.11 -10.77
N ASN A 433 18.10 3.50 -10.29
CA ASN A 433 19.38 3.06 -10.87
C ASN A 433 19.58 1.54 -10.77
N THR A 434 19.16 0.90 -9.69
CA THR A 434 19.27 -0.57 -9.55
C THR A 434 18.32 -1.29 -10.50
N LEU A 435 17.08 -0.83 -10.65
CA LEU A 435 16.09 -1.41 -11.57
C LEU A 435 16.51 -1.27 -13.04
N SER A 436 16.89 -0.07 -13.48
CA SER A 436 17.44 0.17 -14.83
C SER A 436 18.82 -0.47 -15.07
N ARG A 437 19.40 -1.16 -14.08
CA ARG A 437 20.59 -2.03 -14.22
C ARG A 437 20.28 -3.52 -14.05
N ALA A 438 19.12 -3.88 -13.50
CA ALA A 438 18.65 -5.26 -13.35
C ALA A 438 17.86 -5.77 -14.57
N GLN A 439 17.21 -4.84 -15.30
CA GLN A 439 16.37 -5.15 -16.45
C GLN A 439 17.15 -5.62 -17.68
N ILE A 440 16.50 -6.44 -18.49
CA ILE A 440 17.05 -7.14 -19.67
C ILE A 440 16.17 -6.85 -20.89
N GLY A 441 16.79 -6.80 -22.08
CA GLY A 441 16.09 -6.69 -23.37
C GLY A 441 15.67 -5.27 -23.79
N VAL A 442 15.78 -4.29 -22.89
CA VAL A 442 15.39 -2.88 -23.10
C VAL A 442 16.57 -1.92 -22.83
N THR A 443 16.41 -0.65 -23.19
CA THR A 443 17.31 0.45 -22.78
C THR A 443 17.19 0.73 -21.27
N ARG A 444 17.87 1.75 -20.73
CA ARG A 444 17.75 2.11 -19.29
C ARG A 444 16.59 3.03 -18.99
N GLU A 445 16.16 3.73 -20.03
CA GLU A 445 15.14 4.76 -20.09
C GLU A 445 13.74 4.15 -20.25
N GLU A 446 13.66 2.96 -20.85
CA GLU A 446 12.44 2.13 -20.95
C GLU A 446 12.19 1.29 -19.68
N ILE A 447 10.97 0.77 -19.53
CA ILE A 447 10.59 -0.20 -18.50
C ILE A 447 10.28 -1.54 -19.17
N GLY A 448 11.20 -2.50 -19.00
CA GLY A 448 11.04 -3.87 -19.51
C GLY A 448 10.27 -4.78 -18.56
N ASN A 449 9.89 -5.97 -19.05
CA ASN A 449 9.22 -7.02 -18.26
C ASN A 449 10.19 -8.10 -17.73
N GLN A 450 11.46 -8.11 -18.15
CA GLN A 450 12.45 -9.10 -17.73
C GLN A 450 13.52 -8.47 -16.83
N TYR A 451 13.75 -9.07 -15.66
CA TYR A 451 14.77 -8.64 -14.71
C TYR A 451 15.59 -9.83 -14.21
N SER A 452 16.82 -9.51 -13.79
CA SER A 452 17.79 -10.44 -13.23
C SER A 452 18.17 -10.03 -11.80
N TYR A 453 18.70 -10.97 -11.01
CA TYR A 453 19.14 -10.70 -9.64
C TYR A 453 20.12 -9.52 -9.56
N ARG A 454 21.01 -9.36 -10.56
CA ARG A 454 22.14 -8.42 -10.56
C ARG A 454 22.46 -7.94 -11.97
N LYS A 455 23.20 -6.83 -12.08
CA LYS A 455 23.73 -6.18 -13.31
C LYS A 455 24.29 -7.05 -14.45
N THR A 456 24.47 -8.36 -14.22
CA THR A 456 24.99 -9.36 -15.14
C THR A 456 24.38 -10.70 -14.74
N GLY A 457 23.51 -11.25 -15.58
CA GLY A 457 22.82 -12.53 -15.36
C GLY A 457 21.79 -12.79 -16.46
N GLY A 458 21.12 -13.94 -16.41
CA GLY A 458 19.87 -14.16 -17.11
C GLY A 458 18.68 -13.65 -16.30
N SER A 459 17.54 -13.44 -16.97
CA SER A 459 16.27 -13.17 -16.30
C SER A 459 15.72 -14.42 -15.60
N THR A 460 14.90 -14.23 -14.57
CA THR A 460 14.08 -15.28 -13.94
C THR A 460 12.69 -14.74 -13.67
N LEU A 461 11.67 -15.61 -13.57
CA LEU A 461 10.31 -15.18 -13.25
C LEU A 461 10.28 -14.44 -11.89
N ALA A 462 10.87 -15.05 -10.86
CA ALA A 462 11.10 -14.46 -9.54
C ALA A 462 11.54 -13.00 -9.60
N MET A 463 12.64 -12.72 -10.31
CA MET A 463 13.23 -11.38 -10.37
C MET A 463 12.45 -10.45 -11.29
N SER A 464 11.81 -10.99 -12.32
CA SER A 464 11.00 -10.20 -13.25
C SER A 464 9.75 -9.63 -12.57
N VAL A 465 9.05 -10.46 -11.81
CA VAL A 465 7.94 -10.05 -10.94
C VAL A 465 8.42 -9.09 -9.84
N SER A 466 9.54 -9.42 -9.18
CA SER A 466 10.18 -8.58 -8.15
C SER A 466 10.53 -7.16 -8.65
N GLY A 467 11.02 -7.05 -9.89
CA GLY A 467 11.38 -5.78 -10.51
C GLY A 467 10.17 -4.91 -10.83
N LEU A 468 9.09 -5.51 -11.35
CA LEU A 468 7.84 -4.81 -11.63
C LEU A 468 7.15 -4.36 -10.33
N LEU A 469 7.13 -5.21 -9.29
CA LEU A 469 6.64 -4.86 -7.96
C LEU A 469 7.41 -3.69 -7.34
N CYS A 470 8.75 -3.71 -7.39
CA CYS A 470 9.55 -2.59 -6.94
C CYS A 470 9.12 -1.29 -7.63
N ARG A 471 8.83 -1.30 -8.94
CA ARG A 471 8.34 -0.12 -9.66
C ARG A 471 6.93 0.30 -9.24
N ARG A 472 5.99 -0.62 -9.01
CA ARG A 472 4.65 -0.28 -8.51
C ARG A 472 4.71 0.31 -7.10
N TYR A 473 5.47 -0.29 -6.19
CA TYR A 473 5.73 0.26 -4.85
C TYR A 473 6.38 1.65 -4.88
N LEU A 474 7.36 1.89 -5.77
CA LEU A 474 7.98 3.21 -5.94
C LEU A 474 7.01 4.26 -6.49
N ARG A 475 6.00 3.87 -7.28
CA ARG A 475 4.94 4.75 -7.78
C ARG A 475 3.96 5.15 -6.68
N CYS A 476 3.55 4.20 -5.84
CA CYS A 476 2.74 4.49 -4.67
C CYS A 476 3.47 5.42 -3.69
N ALA A 477 4.75 5.14 -3.42
CA ALA A 477 5.60 5.99 -2.59
C ALA A 477 5.95 7.35 -3.22
N SER A 478 5.81 7.51 -4.55
CA SER A 478 6.02 8.79 -5.23
C SER A 478 5.45 8.83 -6.66
N LYS A 479 4.54 9.77 -6.93
CA LYS A 479 4.06 10.08 -8.29
C LYS A 479 5.13 10.75 -9.20
N ARG A 480 6.37 11.01 -8.73
CA ARG A 480 7.47 11.57 -9.56
C ARG A 480 8.04 10.53 -10.56
N PRO A 481 8.02 10.75 -11.89
CA PRO A 481 8.58 9.80 -12.86
C PRO A 481 10.08 9.52 -12.70
N SER A 482 10.85 10.51 -12.23
CA SER A 482 12.29 10.39 -11.97
C SER A 482 12.64 9.38 -10.86
N HIS A 483 11.67 8.97 -10.04
CA HIS A 483 11.87 8.03 -8.94
C HIS A 483 11.76 6.55 -9.38
N GLY A 484 11.58 6.30 -10.68
CA GLY A 484 11.64 4.96 -11.27
C GLY A 484 10.38 4.12 -11.10
N GLY A 485 9.31 4.70 -10.56
CA GLY A 485 8.01 4.06 -10.41
C GLY A 485 7.32 3.73 -11.75
N MET A 486 6.27 2.93 -11.67
CA MET A 486 5.43 2.49 -12.79
C MET A 486 3.97 2.41 -12.35
N ASP A 487 3.06 2.90 -13.19
CA ASP A 487 1.61 2.78 -12.99
C ASP A 487 1.09 1.34 -13.17
N HIS A 488 -0.16 1.10 -12.79
CA HIS A 488 -0.91 -0.10 -13.17
C HIS A 488 -1.07 -0.19 -14.71
N ASN A 489 -1.60 -1.31 -15.20
CA ASN A 489 -1.91 -1.53 -16.61
C ASN A 489 -0.71 -1.32 -17.57
N HIS A 490 0.51 -1.25 -17.05
CA HIS A 490 1.70 -0.96 -17.84
C HIS A 490 2.01 -2.15 -18.75
N ALA A 491 2.44 -1.87 -19.99
CA ALA A 491 2.60 -2.90 -21.01
C ALA A 491 3.60 -4.00 -20.60
N ALA A 492 4.58 -3.67 -19.76
CA ALA A 492 5.52 -4.64 -19.21
C ALA A 492 4.85 -5.63 -18.22
N THR A 493 3.96 -5.16 -17.33
CA THR A 493 3.29 -6.04 -16.37
C THR A 493 2.30 -6.95 -17.08
N ARG A 494 1.40 -6.38 -17.87
CA ARG A 494 0.42 -7.17 -18.65
C ARG A 494 1.11 -8.15 -19.60
N GLY A 495 2.24 -7.76 -20.20
CA GLY A 495 3.06 -8.65 -21.01
C GLY A 495 3.62 -9.86 -20.24
N LEU A 496 4.04 -9.69 -18.97
CA LEU A 496 4.47 -10.80 -18.13
C LEU A 496 3.28 -11.65 -17.65
N LEU A 497 2.22 -11.01 -17.13
CA LEU A 497 1.07 -11.69 -16.53
C LEU A 497 0.31 -12.55 -17.54
N ASN A 498 0.16 -12.09 -18.78
CA ASN A 498 -0.47 -12.85 -19.87
C ASN A 498 0.26 -14.16 -20.22
N GLU A 499 1.53 -14.32 -19.82
CA GLU A 499 2.30 -15.55 -20.01
C GLU A 499 2.24 -16.49 -18.78
N GLN A 500 1.62 -16.07 -17.66
CA GLN A 500 1.56 -16.88 -16.43
C GLN A 500 0.18 -17.49 -16.20
N THR A 501 0.14 -18.78 -15.85
CA THR A 501 -1.00 -19.39 -15.15
C THR A 501 -0.72 -19.40 -13.64
N PRO A 502 -1.73 -19.23 -12.77
CA PRO A 502 -1.59 -19.62 -11.36
C PRO A 502 -1.26 -21.12 -11.31
N ALA A 503 -0.20 -21.46 -10.60
CA ALA A 503 0.29 -22.82 -10.44
C ALA A 503 1.11 -22.92 -9.15
N VAL A 504 0.84 -23.95 -8.35
CA VAL A 504 1.62 -24.27 -7.17
C VAL A 504 2.97 -24.83 -7.62
N SER A 505 4.04 -24.12 -7.24
CA SER A 505 5.42 -24.52 -7.53
C SER A 505 6.23 -24.65 -6.24
N GLU A 506 7.41 -25.25 -6.35
CA GLU A 506 8.41 -25.29 -5.27
C GLU A 506 8.92 -23.88 -4.87
N ASP A 507 8.64 -22.86 -5.70
CA ASP A 507 9.01 -21.47 -5.50
C ASP A 507 7.82 -20.63 -4.96
N ILE A 508 7.48 -20.88 -3.70
CA ILE A 508 6.45 -20.11 -2.96
C ILE A 508 6.78 -18.61 -2.89
N TYR A 509 8.07 -18.24 -2.95
CA TYR A 509 8.49 -16.84 -3.03
C TYR A 509 7.98 -16.18 -4.31
N THR A 510 8.22 -16.79 -5.47
CA THR A 510 7.71 -16.27 -6.75
C THR A 510 6.19 -16.26 -6.78
N MET A 511 5.52 -17.27 -6.23
CA MET A 511 4.06 -17.35 -6.16
C MET A 511 3.45 -16.15 -5.41
N LYS A 512 3.96 -15.82 -4.22
CA LYS A 512 3.51 -14.66 -3.42
C LYS A 512 3.69 -13.35 -4.16
N HIS A 513 4.83 -13.17 -4.82
CA HIS A 513 5.10 -11.96 -5.58
C HIS A 513 4.23 -11.88 -6.84
N LEU A 514 3.88 -13.01 -7.46
CA LEU A 514 3.00 -13.04 -8.64
C LEU A 514 1.55 -12.74 -8.27
N ALA A 515 1.04 -13.28 -7.15
CA ALA A 515 -0.28 -12.94 -6.61
C ALA A 515 -0.41 -11.44 -6.33
N LEU A 516 0.56 -10.91 -5.59
CA LEU A 516 0.72 -9.50 -5.26
C LEU A 516 0.73 -8.61 -6.52
N LEU A 517 1.52 -8.96 -7.54
CA LEU A 517 1.64 -8.17 -8.77
C LEU A 517 0.38 -8.25 -9.63
N ASN A 518 -0.30 -9.39 -9.66
CA ASN A 518 -1.54 -9.58 -10.41
C ASN A 518 -2.67 -8.74 -9.80
N HIS A 519 -2.82 -8.77 -8.48
CA HIS A 519 -3.75 -7.90 -7.75
C HIS A 519 -3.43 -6.40 -7.97
N MET A 520 -2.16 -5.98 -7.92
CA MET A 520 -1.73 -4.59 -8.15
C MET A 520 -2.04 -4.00 -9.55
N GLU A 521 -2.49 -4.82 -10.49
CA GLU A 521 -2.90 -4.42 -11.86
C GLU A 521 -4.44 -4.38 -12.07
N GLY A 522 -5.24 -4.87 -11.12
CA GLY A 522 -6.70 -4.70 -11.08
C GLY A 522 -7.55 -5.96 -11.25
N ASP A 523 -8.87 -5.79 -11.23
CA ASP A 523 -9.83 -6.87 -10.96
C ASP A 523 -9.94 -7.95 -12.04
N ASN A 524 -9.80 -7.57 -13.30
CA ASN A 524 -9.98 -8.46 -14.46
C ASN A 524 -8.92 -9.58 -14.52
N PRO A 525 -7.60 -9.30 -14.43
CA PRO A 525 -6.61 -10.36 -14.25
C PRO A 525 -6.73 -11.04 -12.88
N TRP A 526 -7.06 -10.31 -11.81
CA TRP A 526 -7.10 -10.86 -10.44
C TRP A 526 -8.18 -11.93 -10.26
N ALA A 527 -9.42 -11.66 -10.67
CA ALA A 527 -10.53 -12.62 -10.53
C ALA A 527 -10.30 -13.93 -11.30
N ALA A 528 -9.66 -13.85 -12.48
CA ALA A 528 -9.28 -15.02 -13.27
C ALA A 528 -8.12 -15.83 -12.65
N TRP A 529 -7.33 -15.23 -11.75
CA TRP A 529 -6.13 -15.80 -11.17
C TRP A 529 -6.34 -16.30 -9.73
N TYR A 530 -7.21 -15.66 -8.96
CA TYR A 530 -7.51 -15.99 -7.56
C TYR A 530 -8.18 -17.36 -7.40
N ALA A 531 -9.31 -17.61 -8.07
CA ALA A 531 -10.10 -18.83 -7.83
C ALA A 531 -9.33 -20.14 -8.13
N PRO A 532 -8.51 -20.23 -9.21
CA PRO A 532 -7.61 -21.37 -9.40
C PRO A 532 -6.56 -21.49 -8.29
N LEU A 533 -5.91 -20.39 -7.90
CA LEU A 533 -4.90 -20.40 -6.82
C LEU A 533 -5.50 -20.88 -5.49
N ALA A 534 -6.67 -20.35 -5.12
CA ALA A 534 -7.37 -20.72 -3.89
C ALA A 534 -7.74 -22.20 -3.88
N ALA A 535 -8.24 -22.76 -4.99
CA ALA A 535 -8.53 -24.18 -5.10
C ALA A 535 -7.26 -25.06 -5.01
N GLU A 536 -6.17 -24.65 -5.67
CA GLU A 536 -4.92 -25.41 -5.70
C GLU A 536 -4.19 -25.39 -4.35
N LEU A 537 -4.11 -24.23 -3.70
CA LEU A 537 -3.53 -24.10 -2.35
C LEU A 537 -4.38 -24.82 -1.30
N SER A 538 -5.71 -24.78 -1.40
CA SER A 538 -6.59 -25.55 -0.50
C SER A 538 -6.29 -27.06 -0.53
N GLY A 539 -5.88 -27.60 -1.68
CA GLY A 539 -5.46 -29.00 -1.82
C GLY A 539 -4.15 -29.36 -1.11
N HIS A 540 -3.39 -28.37 -0.65
CA HIS A 540 -2.07 -28.52 -0.01
C HIS A 540 -2.05 -28.14 1.48
N GLN A 541 -3.20 -27.83 2.09
CA GLN A 541 -3.29 -27.55 3.53
C GLN A 541 -3.16 -28.85 4.34
N ASP A 542 -2.30 -28.83 5.36
CA ASP A 542 -2.11 -29.93 6.30
C ASP A 542 -3.39 -30.08 7.14
N THR A 543 -4.10 -31.18 6.93
CA THR A 543 -5.38 -31.54 7.58
C THR A 543 -5.23 -32.79 8.45
N SER A 544 -4.00 -33.09 8.88
CA SER A 544 -3.69 -34.28 9.67
C SER A 544 -3.99 -34.16 11.18
N GLY A 545 -4.48 -33.00 11.62
CA GLY A 545 -4.80 -32.72 13.02
C GLY A 545 -3.58 -32.39 13.89
N GLY A 546 -3.85 -32.07 15.16
CA GLY A 546 -2.83 -31.74 16.13
C GLY A 546 -2.13 -30.40 15.83
N HIS A 547 -0.82 -30.33 16.09
CA HIS A 547 -0.10 -29.06 16.09
C HIS A 547 0.21 -28.51 14.68
N GLN A 548 0.20 -29.36 13.64
CA GLN A 548 0.49 -28.95 12.26
C GLN A 548 -0.75 -28.66 11.40
N ASP A 549 -1.95 -28.93 11.93
CA ASP A 549 -3.23 -28.69 11.26
C ASP A 549 -3.39 -27.23 10.82
N GLY A 550 -3.86 -26.98 9.60
CA GLY A 550 -4.04 -25.65 9.01
C GLY A 550 -2.82 -25.05 8.32
N SER A 551 -1.64 -25.67 8.41
CA SER A 551 -0.39 -25.15 7.84
C SER A 551 -0.05 -25.68 6.45
N TYR A 552 0.99 -25.13 5.83
CA TYR A 552 1.44 -25.50 4.50
C TYR A 552 2.94 -25.84 4.49
N PHE A 553 3.28 -27.02 3.96
CA PHE A 553 4.65 -27.38 3.54
C PHE A 553 4.62 -28.59 2.61
N TYR A 554 5.04 -28.41 1.36
CA TYR A 554 4.99 -29.47 0.33
C TYR A 554 6.15 -29.44 -0.68
N GLY A 555 7.14 -28.56 -0.50
CA GLY A 555 8.35 -28.52 -1.33
C GLY A 555 9.51 -29.34 -0.74
N ASP A 556 10.40 -29.82 -1.61
CA ASP A 556 11.60 -30.55 -1.19
C ASP A 556 12.63 -29.64 -0.48
N ASN A 557 13.43 -30.21 0.41
CA ASN A 557 14.40 -29.50 1.29
C ASN A 557 15.62 -28.88 0.55
N ALA A 558 15.56 -28.71 -0.78
CA ALA A 558 16.67 -28.30 -1.64
C ALA A 558 16.70 -26.81 -2.00
N SER A 559 15.61 -26.05 -1.77
CA SER A 559 15.47 -24.65 -2.19
C SER A 559 15.71 -23.65 -1.04
N HIS A 560 15.84 -22.36 -1.35
CA HIS A 560 15.94 -21.29 -0.35
C HIS A 560 14.73 -21.28 0.62
N ASN A 561 13.55 -21.72 0.15
CA ASN A 561 12.32 -21.78 0.93
C ASN A 561 12.41 -22.79 2.10
N ALA A 562 13.34 -23.75 2.04
CA ALA A 562 13.62 -24.68 3.14
C ALA A 562 14.29 -23.99 4.35
N GLN A 563 14.95 -22.84 4.17
CA GLN A 563 15.54 -22.09 5.29
C GLN A 563 14.45 -21.48 6.19
N GLY A 564 13.32 -21.06 5.62
CA GLY A 564 12.17 -20.56 6.38
C GLY A 564 11.21 -21.66 6.88
N GLY A 565 11.19 -22.83 6.21
CA GLY A 565 10.40 -23.99 6.60
C GLY A 565 8.87 -23.75 6.61
N ARG A 566 8.11 -24.67 7.22
CA ARG A 566 6.63 -24.65 7.28
C ARG A 566 6.04 -23.29 7.70
N PHE A 567 6.71 -22.52 8.55
CA PHE A 567 6.25 -21.18 8.94
C PHE A 567 6.32 -20.16 7.80
N TYR A 568 7.44 -20.12 7.07
CA TYR A 568 7.60 -19.28 5.88
C TYR A 568 6.65 -19.68 4.76
N TRP A 569 6.48 -20.99 4.52
CA TRP A 569 5.50 -21.49 3.54
C TRP A 569 4.07 -21.11 3.91
N THR A 570 3.66 -21.32 5.17
CA THR A 570 2.30 -20.99 5.64
C THR A 570 2.01 -19.50 5.54
N THR A 571 2.94 -18.64 5.98
CA THR A 571 2.80 -17.19 5.82
C THR A 571 2.72 -16.80 4.34
N PHE A 572 3.63 -17.28 3.47
CA PHE A 572 3.58 -16.92 2.04
C PHE A 572 2.33 -17.44 1.31
N VAL A 573 1.76 -18.57 1.71
CA VAL A 573 0.45 -19.04 1.22
C VAL A 573 -0.66 -18.07 1.59
N ILE A 574 -0.80 -17.70 2.87
CA ILE A 574 -1.81 -16.75 3.33
C ILE A 574 -1.65 -15.40 2.62
N LEU A 575 -0.43 -14.86 2.57
CA LEU A 575 -0.12 -13.60 1.88
C LEU A 575 -0.30 -13.65 0.34
N SER A 576 -0.58 -14.82 -0.24
CA SER A 576 -0.96 -15.00 -1.65
C SER A 576 -2.48 -15.12 -1.86
N LEU A 577 -3.21 -15.41 -0.78
CA LEU A 577 -4.68 -15.56 -0.74
C LEU A 577 -5.38 -14.32 -0.15
N THR A 578 -4.63 -13.42 0.47
CA THR A 578 -5.10 -12.10 0.95
C THR A 578 -4.31 -10.90 0.39
N PRO A 579 -3.86 -10.89 -0.87
CA PRO A 579 -3.00 -9.82 -1.36
C PRO A 579 -3.68 -8.45 -1.28
N GLU A 580 -5.00 -8.34 -1.39
CA GLU A 580 -5.74 -7.07 -1.29
C GLU A 580 -5.52 -6.29 0.02
N ARG A 581 -4.92 -6.92 1.03
CA ARG A 581 -4.67 -6.37 2.37
C ARG A 581 -3.22 -6.56 2.84
N ALA A 582 -2.55 -7.62 2.40
CA ALA A 582 -1.36 -8.15 3.06
C ALA A 582 -0.03 -7.55 2.55
N GLY A 583 0.32 -6.38 3.08
CA GLY A 583 1.45 -5.57 2.60
C GLY A 583 1.08 -4.70 1.39
N LEU A 584 -0.21 -4.35 1.28
CA LEU A 584 -0.83 -3.68 0.13
C LEU A 584 -1.79 -2.55 0.47
N ARG A 585 -1.88 -2.09 1.72
CA ARG A 585 -2.53 -0.78 1.95
C ARG A 585 -1.83 0.34 1.18
N VAL A 586 -0.60 0.11 0.75
CA VAL A 586 0.17 0.89 -0.25
C VAL A 586 -0.55 1.11 -1.61
N LEU A 587 -1.65 0.42 -1.92
CA LEU A 587 -2.50 0.71 -3.09
C LEU A 587 -3.63 1.72 -2.82
N GLU A 588 -4.13 1.78 -1.58
CA GLU A 588 -5.16 2.74 -1.13
C GLU A 588 -4.55 4.11 -0.74
#